data_AF-A0A9P7D109-F1
#
_entry.id   AF-A0A9P7D109-F1
#
_cell.length_a   1.000
_cell.length_b   1.000
_cell.length_c   1.000
_cell.angle_alpha   90.00
_cell.angle_beta   90.00
_cell.angle_gamma   90.00
#
_symmetry.space_group_name_H-M   'P 1'
#
loop_
_entity.id
_entity.type
_entity.pdbx_description
1 polymer ?
#
loop_
_entity_poly.entity_id
_entity_poly.type
_entity_poly.pdbx_seq_one_letter_code
_entity_poly.pdbx_strand_id
1 'polypeptide(L)'
;MVPKAPRKDGSSWQRENSRLKQMNERLERQVASQRIHLDNSKKRLEEQNQELGAQSLELNARHKEIQLQQEKVAALEAKESCIDATKLDDMLSCDICAHLMYSPYLLSDCGHCYCEGCLKGWFERNTDQTYPRTSRIQHEPQTRASGFPEILNTIGRYVSHPIRMQLQAMYNNRQQQPEYTCPGCRKEVTGKPVVNFSVKDMVSVVGNVLGRPNTRRESSNIRGQQAGPFDAFFPR
;
A
#
# COMPACT_ATOMS: atom_id res chain seq x y z
N MET A 1 -24.13 31.60 116.15
CA MET A 1 -24.94 31.45 114.92
C MET A 1 -24.16 30.58 113.95
N VAL A 2 -24.49 29.30 113.82
CA VAL A 2 -23.82 28.38 112.87
C VAL A 2 -24.76 28.20 111.68
N PRO A 3 -24.32 28.44 110.42
CA PRO A 3 -25.20 28.30 109.27
C PRO A 3 -25.56 26.83 109.07
N LYS A 4 -26.86 26.54 109.03
CA LYS A 4 -27.39 25.20 108.82
C LYS A 4 -27.11 24.80 107.36
N ALA A 5 -26.23 23.82 107.17
CA ALA A 5 -25.93 23.27 105.85
C ALA A 5 -27.23 22.77 105.18
N PRO A 6 -27.42 23.03 103.87
CA PRO A 6 -28.64 22.62 103.19
C PRO A 6 -28.69 21.09 103.15
N ARG A 7 -29.75 20.53 103.74
CA ARG A 7 -30.06 19.10 103.64
C ARG A 7 -30.30 18.78 102.17
N LYS A 8 -29.37 18.05 101.55
CA LYS A 8 -29.58 17.51 100.20
C LYS A 8 -30.67 16.44 100.29
N ASP A 9 -31.78 16.72 99.61
CA ASP A 9 -32.94 15.85 99.45
C ASP A 9 -32.51 14.50 98.82
N GLY A 10 -32.67 13.40 99.56
CA GLY A 10 -32.31 12.05 99.11
C GLY A 10 -33.07 11.61 97.85
N SER A 11 -34.26 12.18 97.60
CA SER A 11 -35.04 11.90 96.39
C SER A 11 -34.43 12.53 95.13
N SER A 12 -33.74 13.66 95.27
CA SER A 12 -33.05 14.36 94.18
C SER A 12 -31.86 13.55 93.68
N TRP A 13 -31.07 12.99 94.61
CA TRP A 13 -29.89 12.19 94.29
C TRP A 13 -30.25 10.87 93.59
N GLN A 14 -31.36 10.24 93.98
CA GLN A 14 -31.86 9.01 93.35
C GLN A 14 -32.30 9.25 91.89
N ARG A 15 -32.95 10.38 91.59
CA ARG A 15 -33.33 10.75 90.21
C ARG A 15 -32.10 11.00 89.34
N GLU A 16 -31.11 11.70 89.87
CA GLU A 16 -29.87 12.00 89.15
C GLU A 16 -29.06 10.73 88.83
N ASN A 17 -28.96 9.80 89.78
CA ASN A 17 -28.28 8.52 89.56
C ASN A 17 -29.03 7.66 88.52
N SER A 18 -30.36 7.64 88.53
CA SER A 18 -31.16 7.00 87.47
C SER A 18 -30.90 7.61 86.08
N ARG A 19 -30.78 8.94 85.99
CA ARG A 19 -30.43 9.62 84.73
C ARG A 19 -29.03 9.26 84.24
N LEU A 20 -28.04 9.25 85.13
CA LEU A 20 -26.67 8.86 84.79
C LEU A 20 -26.58 7.41 84.33
N LYS A 21 -27.32 6.48 84.95
CA LYS A 21 -27.41 5.09 84.50
C LYS A 21 -27.99 4.98 83.08
N GLN A 22 -29.11 5.65 82.81
CA GLN A 22 -29.68 5.67 81.46
C GLN A 22 -28.73 6.29 80.43
N MET A 23 -27.98 7.33 80.82
CA MET A 23 -27.01 7.97 79.95
C MET A 23 -25.80 7.07 79.67
N ASN A 24 -25.29 6.35 80.67
CA ASN A 24 -24.23 5.37 80.50
C ASN A 24 -24.67 4.20 79.61
N GLU A 25 -25.86 3.64 79.83
CA GLU A 25 -26.40 2.58 78.95
C GLU A 25 -26.54 3.06 77.50
N ARG A 26 -26.86 4.35 77.28
CA ARG A 26 -26.91 4.95 75.94
C ARG A 26 -25.51 5.09 75.33
N LEU A 27 -24.53 5.55 76.11
CA LEU A 27 -23.14 5.68 75.67
C LEU A 27 -22.52 4.32 75.36
N GLU A 28 -22.76 3.30 76.18
CA GLU A 28 -22.31 1.93 75.94
C GLU A 28 -22.88 1.38 74.64
N ARG A 29 -24.18 1.63 74.37
CA ARG A 29 -24.79 1.29 73.08
C ARG A 29 -24.15 2.03 71.90
N GLN A 30 -23.84 3.31 72.06
CA GLN A 30 -23.16 4.09 71.02
C GLN A 30 -21.74 3.57 70.75
N VAL A 31 -20.96 3.29 71.79
CA VAL A 31 -19.60 2.74 71.67
C VAL A 31 -19.63 1.35 71.02
N ALA A 32 -20.56 0.48 71.43
CA ALA A 32 -20.74 -0.83 70.82
C ALA A 32 -21.09 -0.72 69.33
N SER A 33 -22.02 0.16 68.98
CA SER A 33 -22.40 0.43 67.58
C SER A 33 -21.21 0.96 66.75
N GLN A 34 -20.45 1.92 67.29
CA GLN A 34 -19.27 2.46 66.62
C GLN A 34 -18.18 1.40 66.44
N ARG A 35 -17.97 0.53 67.43
CA ARG A 35 -16.98 -0.56 67.34
C ARG A 35 -17.34 -1.55 66.22
N ILE A 36 -18.61 -1.93 66.10
CA ILE A 36 -19.10 -2.77 65.01
C ILE A 36 -18.89 -2.07 63.66
N HIS A 37 -19.18 -0.77 63.57
CA HIS A 37 -18.99 0.00 62.34
C HIS A 37 -17.50 0.05 61.92
N LEU A 38 -16.59 0.29 62.87
CA LEU A 38 -15.15 0.31 62.59
C LEU A 38 -14.63 -1.07 62.17
N ASP A 39 -15.09 -2.14 62.82
CA ASP A 39 -14.69 -3.51 62.46
C ASP A 39 -15.14 -3.87 61.04
N ASN A 40 -16.39 -3.54 60.69
CA ASN A 40 -16.91 -3.70 59.32
C ASN A 40 -16.13 -2.87 58.30
N SER A 41 -15.80 -1.62 58.65
CA SER A 41 -15.01 -0.73 57.76
C SER A 41 -13.60 -1.27 57.54
N LYS A 42 -12.96 -1.77 58.60
CA LYS A 42 -11.63 -2.36 58.55
C LYS A 42 -11.62 -3.60 57.66
N LYS A 43 -12.59 -4.51 57.86
CA LYS A 43 -12.73 -5.73 57.05
C LYS A 43 -12.90 -5.38 55.57
N ARG A 44 -13.73 -4.39 55.25
CA ARG A 44 -13.94 -3.92 53.87
C ARG A 44 -12.67 -3.37 53.24
N LEU A 45 -11.87 -2.62 53.99
CA LEU A 45 -10.58 -2.10 53.52
C LEU A 45 -9.55 -3.22 53.28
N GLU A 46 -9.53 -4.24 54.13
CA GLU A 46 -8.67 -5.41 53.95
C GLU A 46 -9.03 -6.18 52.67
N GLU A 47 -10.32 -6.40 52.41
CA GLU A 47 -10.82 -7.02 51.18
C GLU A 47 -10.42 -6.20 49.93
N GLN A 48 -10.60 -4.88 49.97
CA GLN A 48 -10.18 -3.99 48.87
C GLN A 48 -8.66 -4.01 48.63
N ASN A 49 -7.85 -4.04 49.70
CA ASN A 49 -6.39 -4.12 49.57
C ASN A 49 -5.94 -5.46 48.98
N GLN A 50 -6.61 -6.56 49.32
CA GLN A 50 -6.34 -7.86 48.71
C GLN A 50 -6.69 -7.86 47.22
N GLU A 51 -7.85 -7.30 46.85
CA GLU A 51 -8.28 -7.18 45.46
C GLU A 51 -7.31 -6.32 44.63
N LEU A 52 -6.92 -5.15 45.15
CA LEU A 52 -5.93 -4.28 44.50
C LEU A 52 -4.57 -4.97 44.35
N GLY A 53 -4.16 -5.77 45.33
CA GLY A 53 -2.95 -6.58 45.26
C GLY A 53 -3.00 -7.61 44.12
N ALA A 54 -4.12 -8.31 43.99
CA ALA A 54 -4.34 -9.27 42.90
C ALA A 54 -4.33 -8.58 41.52
N GLN A 55 -5.02 -7.45 41.39
CA GLN A 55 -5.05 -6.67 40.15
C GLN A 55 -3.66 -6.14 39.76
N SER A 56 -2.87 -5.68 40.73
CA SER A 56 -1.49 -5.21 40.49
C SER A 56 -0.59 -6.33 39.96
N LEU A 57 -0.71 -7.55 40.50
CA LEU A 57 0.03 -8.70 40.01
C LEU A 57 -0.36 -9.08 38.58
N GLU A 58 -1.66 -9.06 38.27
CA GLU A 58 -2.16 -9.34 36.92
C GLU A 58 -1.68 -8.29 35.91
N LEU A 59 -1.79 -7.00 36.26
CA LEU A 59 -1.29 -5.92 35.43
C LEU A 59 0.21 -6.07 35.17
N ASN A 60 1.01 -6.39 36.18
CA ASN A 60 2.44 -6.61 36.01
C ASN A 60 2.76 -7.79 35.08
N ALA A 61 1.98 -8.88 35.15
CA ALA A 61 2.14 -10.00 34.23
C ALA A 61 1.80 -9.61 32.79
N ARG A 62 0.72 -8.83 32.58
CA ARG A 62 0.34 -8.30 31.26
C ARG A 62 1.39 -7.36 30.69
N HIS A 63 1.97 -6.47 31.52
CA HIS A 63 3.04 -5.57 31.07
C HIS A 63 4.28 -6.34 30.59
N LYS A 64 4.68 -7.40 31.29
CA LYS A 64 5.79 -8.26 30.86
C LYS A 64 5.51 -8.94 29.52
N GLU A 65 4.29 -9.43 29.31
CA GLU A 65 3.88 -10.03 28.04
C GLU A 65 3.92 -9.01 26.88
N ILE A 66 3.39 -7.81 27.10
CA ILE A 66 3.43 -6.73 26.10
C ILE A 66 4.88 -6.37 25.76
N GLN A 67 5.76 -6.28 26.76
CA GLN A 67 7.17 -5.96 26.56
C GLN A 67 7.88 -7.04 25.72
N LEU A 68 7.60 -8.33 25.99
CA LEU A 68 8.12 -9.44 25.19
C LEU A 68 7.61 -9.40 23.74
N GLN A 69 6.35 -9.02 23.54
CA GLN A 69 5.78 -8.88 22.19
C GLN A 69 6.39 -7.70 21.44
N GLN A 70 6.62 -6.56 22.10
CA GLN A 70 7.30 -5.41 21.51
C GLN A 70 8.73 -5.76 21.06
N GLU A 71 9.47 -6.50 21.88
CA GLU A 71 10.82 -6.95 21.51
C GLU A 71 10.81 -7.88 20.28
N LYS A 72 9.82 -8.79 20.19
CA LYS A 72 9.64 -9.65 19.01
C LYS A 72 9.32 -8.84 17.75
N VAL A 73 8.44 -7.85 17.84
CA VAL A 73 8.10 -6.98 16.69
C VAL A 73 9.34 -6.18 16.25
N ALA A 74 10.05 -5.57 17.19
CA ALA A 74 11.28 -4.83 16.88
C ALA A 74 12.36 -5.73 16.24
N ALA A 75 12.50 -6.98 16.69
CA ALA A 75 13.43 -7.93 16.10
C ALA A 75 13.04 -8.34 14.67
N LEU A 76 11.75 -8.40 14.35
CA LEU A 76 11.26 -8.65 12.99
C LEU A 76 11.49 -7.43 12.09
N GLU A 77 11.17 -6.23 12.58
CA GLU A 77 11.40 -4.98 11.85
C GLU A 77 12.89 -4.76 11.55
N ALA A 78 13.79 -5.11 12.48
CA ALA A 78 15.24 -5.02 12.25
C ALA A 78 15.77 -6.05 11.23
N LYS A 79 15.04 -7.15 11.00
CA LYS A 79 15.43 -8.22 10.08
C LYS A 79 14.90 -8.01 8.66
N GLU A 80 13.86 -7.20 8.49
CA GLU A 80 13.41 -6.79 7.18
C GLU A 80 14.40 -5.77 6.60
N SER A 81 15.11 -6.17 5.53
CA SER A 81 15.83 -5.21 4.70
C SER A 81 14.79 -4.27 4.08
N CYS A 82 14.55 -3.13 4.71
CA CYS A 82 13.66 -2.12 4.19
C CYS A 82 14.17 -1.69 2.81
N ILE A 83 13.46 -2.10 1.76
CA ILE A 83 13.68 -1.57 0.42
C ILE A 83 13.05 -0.19 0.42
N ASP A 84 13.89 0.83 0.27
CA ASP A 84 13.49 2.22 0.17
C ASP A 84 12.52 2.41 -1.01
N ALA A 85 11.28 2.78 -0.71
CA ALA A 85 10.23 2.98 -1.70
C ALA A 85 10.59 4.04 -2.74
N THR A 86 11.45 5.01 -2.40
CA THR A 86 11.91 6.04 -3.34
C THR A 86 12.83 5.45 -4.41
N LYS A 87 13.70 4.50 -4.06
CA LYS A 87 14.54 3.78 -5.05
C LYS A 87 13.68 2.91 -5.97
N LEU A 88 12.58 2.37 -5.45
CA LEU A 88 11.63 1.61 -6.25
C LEU A 88 10.81 2.52 -7.19
N ASP A 89 10.54 3.78 -6.81
CA ASP A 89 9.88 4.79 -7.67
C ASP A 89 10.67 4.98 -8.98
N ASP A 90 11.99 5.13 -8.88
CA ASP A 90 12.87 5.32 -10.04
C ASP A 90 12.91 4.08 -10.93
N MET A 91 13.02 2.88 -10.36
CA MET A 91 13.08 1.61 -11.13
C MET A 91 11.76 1.24 -11.81
N LEU A 92 10.63 1.71 -11.28
CA LEU A 92 9.30 1.44 -11.80
C LEU A 92 8.74 2.60 -12.64
N SER A 93 9.54 3.63 -12.85
CA SER A 93 9.20 4.76 -13.69
C SER A 93 9.45 4.46 -15.16
N CYS A 94 8.58 4.99 -16.01
CA CYS A 94 8.71 4.90 -17.47
C CYS A 94 9.83 5.80 -17.97
N ASP A 95 10.79 5.31 -18.76
CA ASP A 95 11.86 6.16 -19.33
C ASP A 95 11.36 7.27 -20.28
N ILE A 96 10.09 7.20 -20.71
CA ILE A 96 9.50 8.20 -21.61
C ILE A 96 8.85 9.35 -20.84
N CYS A 97 8.06 9.06 -19.80
CA CYS A 97 7.33 10.08 -19.04
C CYS A 97 7.86 10.32 -17.62
N ALA A 98 8.86 9.55 -17.17
CA ALA A 98 9.42 9.60 -15.82
C ALA A 98 8.35 9.49 -14.70
N HIS A 99 7.32 8.70 -14.95
CA HIS A 99 6.24 8.42 -13.99
C HIS A 99 6.06 6.92 -13.80
N LEU A 100 5.56 6.53 -12.63
CA LEU A 100 5.18 5.15 -12.32
C LEU A 100 4.30 4.52 -13.40
N MET A 101 4.69 3.34 -13.86
CA MET A 101 4.02 2.64 -14.96
C MET A 101 2.75 1.90 -14.51
N TYR A 102 1.64 2.63 -14.32
CA TYR A 102 0.35 2.03 -13.93
C TYR A 102 -0.29 1.12 -14.98
N SER A 103 0.08 1.30 -16.26
CA SER A 103 -0.31 0.41 -17.36
C SER A 103 0.96 -0.01 -18.12
N PRO A 104 1.78 -0.93 -17.55
CA PRO A 104 3.08 -1.29 -18.10
C PRO A 104 2.95 -2.34 -19.21
N TYR A 105 3.58 -2.08 -20.35
CA TYR A 105 3.65 -3.00 -21.49
C TYR A 105 5.11 -3.33 -21.82
N LEU A 106 5.39 -4.62 -21.97
CA LEU A 106 6.67 -5.21 -22.29
C LEU A 106 6.81 -5.41 -23.81
N LEU A 107 7.97 -5.06 -24.34
CA LEU A 107 8.38 -5.38 -25.71
C LEU A 107 9.06 -6.76 -25.74
N SER A 108 8.40 -7.76 -26.34
CA SER A 108 8.89 -9.16 -26.34
C SER A 108 10.29 -9.33 -26.93
N ASP A 109 10.66 -8.54 -27.94
CA ASP A 109 11.96 -8.66 -28.62
C ASP A 109 13.16 -8.18 -27.77
N CYS A 110 12.94 -7.30 -26.79
CA CYS A 110 14.03 -6.67 -26.02
C CYS A 110 13.82 -6.59 -24.51
N GLY A 111 12.62 -6.87 -24.00
CA GLY A 111 12.30 -6.84 -22.56
C GLY A 111 12.13 -5.44 -21.95
N HIS A 112 12.22 -4.36 -22.73
CA HIS A 112 11.95 -3.02 -22.20
C HIS A 112 10.45 -2.83 -21.92
N CYS A 113 10.15 -2.07 -20.87
CA CYS A 113 8.79 -1.85 -20.39
C CYS A 113 8.46 -0.36 -20.36
N TYR A 114 7.27 0.01 -20.83
CA TYR A 114 6.80 1.39 -20.89
C TYR A 114 5.30 1.49 -20.58
N CYS A 115 4.82 2.68 -20.25
CA CYS A 115 3.38 2.94 -20.17
C CYS A 115 2.69 2.69 -21.52
N GLU A 116 1.46 2.17 -21.49
CA GLU A 116 0.60 1.97 -22.67
C GLU A 116 0.55 3.22 -23.57
N GLY A 117 0.24 4.39 -22.99
CA GLY A 117 0.12 5.64 -23.73
C GLY A 117 1.45 6.12 -24.32
N CYS A 118 2.55 5.96 -23.58
CA CYS A 118 3.88 6.33 -24.07
C CYS A 118 4.29 5.47 -25.26
N LEU A 119 4.03 4.16 -25.18
CA LEU A 119 4.37 3.22 -26.23
C LEU A 119 3.48 3.39 -27.48
N LYS A 120 2.17 3.64 -27.29
CA LYS A 120 1.26 4.00 -28.39
C LYS A 120 1.73 5.25 -29.13
N GLY A 121 1.96 6.34 -28.40
CA GLY A 121 2.43 7.59 -29.01
C GLY A 121 3.81 7.45 -29.67
N TRP A 122 4.65 6.52 -29.20
CA TRP A 122 5.90 6.17 -29.87
C TRP A 122 5.65 5.49 -31.22
N PHE A 123 4.75 4.52 -31.29
CA PHE A 123 4.41 3.83 -32.53
C PHE A 123 3.68 4.72 -33.53
N GLU A 124 2.76 5.57 -33.07
CA GLU A 124 2.03 6.53 -33.91
C GLU A 124 2.99 7.52 -34.61
N ARG A 125 3.99 8.05 -33.89
CA ARG A 125 4.99 8.94 -34.50
C ARG A 125 5.85 8.24 -35.56
N ASN A 126 6.10 6.94 -35.39
CA ASN A 126 6.88 6.16 -36.34
C ASN A 126 6.02 5.69 -37.54
N THR A 127 4.69 5.57 -37.38
CA THR A 127 3.78 5.29 -38.50
C THR A 127 3.57 6.51 -39.39
N ASP A 128 3.51 7.71 -38.81
CA ASP A 128 3.28 8.96 -39.54
C ASP A 128 4.50 9.44 -40.34
N GLN A 129 5.69 8.86 -40.11
CA GLN A 129 6.92 9.12 -40.86
C GLN A 129 7.02 8.33 -42.19
N THR A 130 5.89 8.13 -42.87
CA THR A 130 5.83 7.75 -44.30
C THR A 130 6.13 8.94 -45.24
N TYR A 131 7.11 9.79 -44.87
CA TYR A 131 7.70 10.83 -45.73
C TYR A 131 9.19 10.49 -45.98
N PRO A 132 9.78 10.89 -47.12
CA PRO A 132 10.96 10.25 -47.69
C PRO A 132 12.17 10.37 -46.76
N ARG A 133 12.83 9.23 -46.52
CA ARG A 133 14.14 9.08 -45.84
C ARG A 133 15.14 10.13 -46.32
N THR A 134 15.14 11.29 -45.67
CA THR A 134 16.14 12.34 -45.81
C THR A 134 16.49 12.88 -44.43
N SER A 135 16.96 11.99 -43.56
CA SER A 135 17.78 12.36 -42.42
C SER A 135 18.72 11.20 -42.11
N ARG A 136 19.64 11.00 -43.05
CA ARG A 136 20.83 10.17 -42.87
C ARG A 136 21.80 10.97 -41.99
N ILE A 137 21.68 10.87 -40.67
CA ILE A 137 22.80 11.15 -39.77
C ILE A 137 23.31 9.81 -39.28
N GLN A 138 24.34 9.37 -40.00
CA GLN A 138 25.47 8.52 -39.61
C GLN A 138 25.22 7.65 -38.38
N HIS A 139 24.99 6.35 -38.58
CA HIS A 139 25.83 5.28 -38.05
C HIS A 139 25.45 3.97 -38.75
N GLU A 140 26.43 3.38 -39.42
CA GLU A 140 26.41 2.08 -40.11
C GLU A 140 26.37 0.94 -39.08
N PRO A 141 25.51 -0.08 -39.26
CA PRO A 141 26.01 -1.33 -39.82
C PRO A 141 25.15 -1.84 -40.99
N GLN A 142 25.79 -1.88 -42.15
CA GLN A 142 25.67 -2.81 -43.28
C GLN A 142 24.35 -3.55 -43.57
N THR A 143 23.89 -3.32 -44.80
CA THR A 143 23.14 -4.22 -45.69
C THR A 143 21.65 -4.46 -45.39
N ARG A 144 20.82 -3.45 -45.66
CA ARG A 144 19.43 -3.68 -46.10
C ARG A 144 19.30 -3.30 -47.58
N ALA A 145 18.95 -4.30 -48.38
CA ALA A 145 18.96 -4.31 -49.84
C ALA A 145 18.22 -3.11 -50.46
N SER A 146 18.98 -2.11 -50.92
CA SER A 146 18.46 -1.01 -51.73
C SER A 146 18.34 -1.37 -53.22
N GLY A 147 18.54 -2.64 -53.60
CA GLY A 147 18.59 -3.10 -55.00
C GLY A 147 17.33 -3.78 -55.53
N PHE A 148 16.31 -4.07 -54.72
CA PHE A 148 15.19 -4.89 -55.19
C PHE A 148 14.38 -4.24 -56.34
N PRO A 149 14.07 -2.93 -56.34
CA PRO A 149 13.40 -2.29 -57.49
C PRO A 149 14.24 -2.34 -58.77
N GLU A 150 15.56 -2.22 -58.63
CA GLU A 150 16.51 -2.23 -59.75
C GLU A 150 16.70 -3.65 -60.31
N ILE A 151 16.82 -4.65 -59.43
CA ILE A 151 16.87 -6.07 -59.78
C ILE A 151 15.56 -6.49 -60.47
N LEU A 152 14.39 -6.10 -59.94
CA LEU A 152 13.09 -6.38 -60.59
C LEU A 152 12.99 -5.78 -62.00
N ASN A 153 13.60 -4.62 -62.23
CA ASN A 153 13.62 -4.01 -63.54
C ASN A 153 14.57 -4.74 -64.51
N THR A 154 15.73 -5.18 -64.02
CA THR A 154 16.72 -5.95 -64.79
C THR A 154 16.23 -7.35 -65.15
N ILE A 155 15.63 -8.08 -64.20
CA ILE A 155 15.09 -9.42 -64.45
C ILE A 155 13.71 -9.39 -65.12
N GLY A 156 13.07 -8.22 -65.20
CA GLY A 156 11.72 -8.05 -65.74
C GLY A 156 11.55 -8.48 -67.20
N ARG A 157 12.65 -8.71 -67.93
CA ARG A 157 12.64 -9.31 -69.28
C ARG A 157 12.50 -10.84 -69.27
N TYR A 158 12.86 -11.48 -68.16
CA TYR A 158 12.85 -12.93 -67.98
C TYR A 158 11.70 -13.42 -67.11
N VAL A 159 10.94 -12.51 -66.51
CA VAL A 159 9.83 -12.77 -65.60
C VAL A 159 8.54 -12.26 -66.23
N SER A 160 7.49 -13.07 -66.24
CA SER A 160 6.20 -12.67 -66.83
C SER A 160 5.60 -11.47 -66.10
N HIS A 161 4.85 -10.64 -66.83
CA HIS A 161 4.24 -9.42 -66.29
C HIS A 161 3.42 -9.64 -64.99
N PRO A 162 2.61 -10.71 -64.87
CA PRO A 162 1.90 -11.00 -63.62
C PRO A 162 2.83 -11.24 -62.43
N ILE A 163 3.93 -11.98 -62.64
CA ILE A 163 4.91 -12.27 -61.58
C ILE A 163 5.64 -10.99 -61.17
N ARG A 164 5.99 -10.13 -62.14
CA ARG A 164 6.60 -8.82 -61.85
C ARG A 164 5.68 -7.94 -61.00
N MET A 165 4.37 -7.90 -61.32
CA MET A 165 3.39 -7.15 -60.54
C MET A 165 3.22 -7.71 -59.13
N GLN A 166 3.23 -9.04 -58.98
CA GLN A 166 3.16 -9.69 -57.69
C GLN A 166 4.40 -9.39 -56.82
N LEU A 167 5.61 -9.48 -57.39
CA LEU A 167 6.85 -9.15 -56.67
C LEU A 167 6.92 -7.67 -56.28
N GLN A 168 6.49 -6.77 -57.17
CA GLN A 168 6.40 -5.34 -56.89
C GLN A 168 5.39 -5.06 -55.76
N ALA A 169 4.21 -5.71 -55.79
CA ALA A 169 3.20 -5.56 -54.75
C ALA A 169 3.70 -6.10 -53.40
N MET A 170 4.41 -7.23 -53.37
CA MET A 170 5.02 -7.79 -52.16
C MET A 170 6.09 -6.86 -51.57
N TYR A 171 6.92 -6.24 -52.42
CA TYR A 171 7.93 -5.28 -51.99
C TYR A 171 7.32 -3.98 -51.47
N ASN A 172 6.34 -3.42 -52.19
CA ASN A 172 5.63 -2.21 -51.77
C ASN A 172 4.89 -2.46 -50.45
N ASN A 173 4.27 -3.63 -50.27
CA ASN A 173 3.60 -4.01 -49.02
C ASN A 173 4.61 -4.15 -47.85
N ARG A 174 5.78 -4.73 -48.10
CA ARG A 174 6.88 -4.77 -47.11
C ARG A 174 7.44 -3.39 -46.77
N GLN A 175 7.48 -2.46 -47.73
CA GLN A 175 7.91 -1.07 -47.51
C GLN A 175 6.87 -0.24 -46.76
N GLN A 176 5.59 -0.65 -46.79
CA GLN A 176 4.48 0.06 -46.15
C GLN A 176 4.24 -0.38 -44.70
N GLN A 177 4.89 -1.43 -44.22
CA GLN A 177 4.79 -1.78 -42.80
C GLN A 177 5.73 -0.89 -41.97
N PRO A 178 5.20 -0.09 -41.04
CA PRO A 178 6.02 0.72 -40.16
C PRO A 178 6.93 -0.19 -39.33
N GLU A 179 8.23 0.03 -39.45
CA GLU A 179 9.24 -0.66 -38.67
C GLU A 179 9.26 -0.04 -37.26
N TYR A 180 8.51 -0.64 -36.34
CA TYR A 180 8.48 -0.20 -34.96
C TYR A 180 9.81 -0.52 -34.26
N THR A 181 10.32 0.42 -33.48
CA THR A 181 11.55 0.25 -32.71
C THR A 181 11.32 0.52 -31.23
N CYS A 182 12.11 -0.12 -30.37
CA CYS A 182 12.12 0.16 -28.95
C CYS A 182 12.61 1.60 -28.68
N PRO A 183 11.90 2.41 -27.85
CA PRO A 183 12.34 3.74 -27.46
C PRO A 183 13.73 3.79 -26.82
N GLY A 184 14.06 2.81 -25.96
CA GLY A 184 15.34 2.74 -25.25
C GLY A 184 16.47 2.16 -26.09
N CYS A 185 16.33 0.90 -26.53
CA CYS A 185 17.42 0.18 -27.20
C CYS A 185 17.35 0.18 -28.74
N ARG A 186 16.34 0.80 -29.34
CA ARG A 186 16.13 0.87 -30.80
C ARG A 186 15.96 -0.47 -31.52
N LYS A 187 15.96 -1.60 -30.80
CA LYS A 187 15.69 -2.92 -31.39
C LYS A 187 14.32 -2.91 -32.08
N GLU A 188 14.24 -3.54 -33.24
CA GLU A 188 12.99 -3.77 -33.95
C GLU A 188 11.99 -4.54 -33.08
N VAL A 189 10.75 -4.07 -33.10
CA VAL A 189 9.62 -4.67 -32.40
C VAL A 189 8.78 -5.38 -33.44
N THR A 190 8.85 -6.71 -33.41
CA THR A 190 8.13 -7.57 -34.35
C THR A 190 6.84 -8.12 -33.75
N GLY A 191 6.82 -8.27 -32.42
CA GLY A 191 5.69 -8.78 -31.67
C GLY A 191 4.84 -7.70 -31.03
N LYS A 192 3.54 -7.97 -30.89
CA LYS A 192 2.61 -7.12 -30.14
C LYS A 192 3.08 -6.99 -28.67
N PRO A 193 3.14 -5.76 -28.11
CA PRO A 193 3.46 -5.57 -26.70
C PRO A 193 2.46 -6.27 -25.77
N VAL A 194 2.95 -6.79 -24.64
CA VAL A 194 2.17 -7.55 -23.65
C VAL A 194 2.21 -6.85 -22.31
N VAL A 195 1.11 -6.87 -21.55
CA VAL A 195 1.06 -6.28 -20.20
C VAL A 195 2.07 -6.98 -19.28
N ASN A 196 2.84 -6.20 -18.52
CA ASN A 196 3.72 -6.72 -17.48
C ASN A 196 3.02 -6.68 -16.10
N PHE A 197 2.32 -7.77 -15.76
CA PHE A 197 1.54 -7.83 -14.51
C PHE A 197 2.40 -7.70 -13.25
N SER A 198 3.62 -8.25 -13.24
CA SER A 198 4.53 -8.12 -12.10
C SER A 198 4.90 -6.66 -11.84
N VAL A 199 5.23 -5.90 -12.89
CA VAL A 199 5.51 -4.45 -12.75
C VAL A 199 4.26 -3.70 -12.31
N LYS A 200 3.08 -4.05 -12.83
CA LYS A 200 1.81 -3.43 -12.45
C LYS A 200 1.50 -3.59 -10.97
N ASP A 201 1.72 -4.79 -10.42
CA ASP A 201 1.50 -5.09 -9.00
C ASP A 201 2.50 -4.32 -8.13
N MET A 202 3.79 -4.32 -8.50
CA MET A 202 4.83 -3.56 -7.79
C MET A 202 4.55 -2.05 -7.78
N VAL A 203 4.19 -1.48 -8.94
CA VAL A 203 3.81 -0.07 -9.07
C VAL A 203 2.61 0.27 -8.19
N SER A 204 1.64 -0.64 -8.07
CA SER A 204 0.46 -0.42 -7.22
C SER A 204 0.84 -0.35 -5.74
N VAL A 205 1.73 -1.24 -5.28
CA VAL A 205 2.23 -1.22 -3.89
C VAL A 205 3.02 0.05 -3.61
N VAL A 206 4.00 0.38 -4.46
CA VAL A 206 4.86 1.56 -4.28
C VAL A 206 4.04 2.84 -4.37
N GLY A 207 3.13 2.94 -5.33
CA GLY A 207 2.23 4.07 -5.49
C GLY A 207 1.39 4.33 -4.25
N ASN A 208 0.91 3.28 -3.57
CA ASN A 208 0.19 3.42 -2.30
C ASN A 208 1.09 3.93 -1.18
N VAL A 209 2.30 3.39 -1.04
CA VAL A 209 3.27 3.82 -0.01
C VAL A 209 3.68 5.29 -0.22
N LEU A 210 3.86 5.72 -1.47
CA LEU A 210 4.22 7.09 -1.82
C LEU A 210 3.03 8.06 -1.87
N GLY A 211 1.81 7.60 -1.57
CA GLY A 211 0.60 8.43 -1.60
C GLY A 211 0.16 8.89 -3.00
N ARG A 212 0.58 8.16 -4.05
CA ARG A 212 0.26 8.43 -5.46
C ARG A 212 -0.57 7.28 -6.08
N PRO A 213 -1.67 6.80 -5.48
CA PRO A 213 -2.37 5.60 -5.95
C PRO A 213 -2.87 5.72 -7.40
N ASN A 214 -3.06 4.59 -8.08
CA ASN A 214 -3.64 4.59 -9.43
C ASN A 214 -5.09 5.08 -9.39
N THR A 215 -5.33 6.32 -9.81
CA THR A 215 -6.69 6.89 -9.92
C THR A 215 -7.36 6.58 -11.25
N ARG A 216 -6.60 6.06 -12.22
CA ARG A 216 -7.13 5.69 -13.52
C ARG A 216 -7.88 4.37 -13.36
N ARG A 217 -9.21 4.45 -13.26
CA ARG A 217 -10.10 3.29 -13.46
C ARG A 217 -9.67 2.63 -14.77
N GLU A 218 -9.11 1.42 -14.68
CA GLU A 218 -9.04 0.55 -15.83
C GLU A 218 -10.47 0.43 -16.34
N SER A 219 -10.70 0.87 -17.57
CA SER A 219 -12.01 0.76 -18.21
C SER A 219 -12.34 -0.71 -18.27
N SER A 220 -13.06 -1.19 -17.25
CA SER A 220 -13.55 -2.55 -17.16
C SER A 220 -14.34 -2.82 -18.42
N ASN A 221 -13.78 -3.69 -19.26
CA ASN A 221 -14.40 -4.37 -20.38
C ASN A 221 -15.94 -4.25 -20.40
N ILE A 222 -16.44 -3.30 -21.18
CA ILE A 222 -17.76 -3.47 -21.77
C ILE A 222 -17.62 -4.63 -22.76
N ARG A 223 -18.28 -5.73 -22.42
CA ARG A 223 -18.35 -6.96 -23.21
C ARG A 223 -18.68 -6.62 -24.66
N GLY A 224 -17.77 -6.95 -25.57
CA GLY A 224 -17.99 -6.92 -27.02
C GLY A 224 -16.81 -6.37 -27.80
N GLN A 225 -15.95 -7.26 -28.32
CA GLN A 225 -15.08 -7.00 -29.48
C GLN A 225 -14.21 -5.73 -29.47
N GLN A 226 -13.60 -5.35 -28.35
CA GLN A 226 -12.58 -4.31 -28.41
C GLN A 226 -11.23 -4.92 -28.74
N ALA A 227 -10.72 -4.57 -29.93
CA ALA A 227 -9.34 -4.76 -30.31
C ALA A 227 -8.44 -4.23 -29.19
N GLY A 228 -7.45 -5.02 -28.79
CA GLY A 228 -6.47 -4.64 -27.78
C GLY A 228 -5.71 -3.37 -28.17
N PRO A 229 -5.09 -2.67 -27.21
CA PRO A 229 -4.52 -1.35 -27.40
C PRO A 229 -3.46 -1.26 -28.53
N PHE A 230 -2.82 -2.38 -28.85
CA PHE A 230 -1.80 -2.46 -29.88
C PHE A 230 -2.22 -3.23 -31.15
N ASP A 231 -3.48 -3.67 -31.26
CA ASP A 231 -3.93 -4.49 -32.41
C ASP A 231 -3.86 -3.75 -33.75
N ALA A 232 -4.04 -2.43 -33.75
CA ALA A 232 -3.94 -1.62 -34.97
C ALA A 232 -2.51 -1.54 -35.53
N PHE A 233 -1.49 -1.75 -34.68
CA PHE A 233 -0.08 -1.67 -35.07
C PHE A 233 0.45 -3.03 -35.56
N PHE A 234 -0.14 -4.15 -35.09
CA PHE A 234 0.32 -5.51 -35.41
C PHE A 234 -0.83 -6.33 -36.02
N PRO A 235 -1.21 -6.08 -37.29
CA PRO A 235 -2.23 -6.87 -37.97
C PRO A 235 -1.78 -8.34 -38.13
N ARG A 236 -2.71 -9.28 -37.98
CA ARG A 236 -2.49 -10.73 -38.09
C ARG A 236 -2.24 -11.19 -39.53
#